data_AF-A0A511JEM7-F1
#
_entry.id   AF-A0A511JEM7-F1
#
_cell.length_a   1.000
_cell.length_b   1.000
_cell.length_c   1.000
_cell.angle_alpha   90.00
_cell.angle_beta   90.00
_cell.angle_gamma   90.00
#
_symmetry.space_group_name_H-M   'P 1'
#
loop_
_entity.id
_entity.type
_entity.pdbx_description
1 polymer ?
#
loop_
_entity_poly.entity_id
_entity_poly.type
_entity_poly.pdbx_seq_one_letter_code
_entity_poly.pdbx_strand_id
1 'polypeptide(L)'
;MIARDDFRSEFDVALVDRSGGAADHSFAAPGAGARAVELAVEPWSGPTWTAVFAAPEPGVRALTALLGTPSPTGLCVVERGTAFVGDVLEPAGFSVIETRGPVVGAEQLPADEVLLLLTPWSITAVDQSGRRWTSERIATDGLRIDEAGDGWLRGVADPDGDEPRDFALHLATGEVVGGTRIA
;
A
#
# COMPACT_ATOMS: atom_id res chain seq x y z
N MET A 1 -5.73 -1.29 20.55
CA MET A 1 -4.86 -0.17 20.15
C MET A 1 -3.58 -0.80 19.65
N ILE A 2 -3.46 -0.99 18.34
CA ILE A 2 -2.26 -1.56 17.72
C ILE A 2 -1.15 -0.51 17.91
N ALA A 3 -0.03 -0.90 18.52
CA ALA A 3 1.16 -0.06 18.48
C ALA A 3 1.61 -0.03 17.01
N ARG A 4 1.47 1.12 16.35
CA ARG A 4 1.95 1.30 14.99
C ARG A 4 3.46 1.41 15.05
N ASP A 5 4.12 0.30 14.72
CA ASP A 5 5.55 0.29 14.45
C ASP A 5 5.69 0.44 12.93
N ASP A 6 6.34 1.51 12.51
CA ASP A 6 6.56 1.78 11.09
C ASP A 6 7.91 1.18 10.66
N PHE A 7 8.06 0.90 9.36
CA PHE A 7 9.36 0.46 8.85
C PHE A 7 10.41 1.55 9.05
N ARG A 8 11.63 1.13 9.39
CA ARG A 8 12.77 2.04 9.46
C ARG A 8 13.29 2.31 8.05
N SER A 9 13.03 3.50 7.54
CA SER A 9 13.55 3.99 6.27
C SER A 9 14.95 4.61 6.40
N GLU A 10 15.73 4.54 5.33
CA GLU A 10 17.03 5.19 5.14
C GLU A 10 16.95 6.37 4.16
N PHE A 11 15.82 7.08 4.22
CA PHE A 11 15.53 8.24 3.40
C PHE A 11 14.49 9.11 4.11
N ASP A 12 14.46 10.38 3.73
CA ASP A 12 13.37 11.28 4.05
C ASP A 12 12.52 11.51 2.79
N VAL A 13 11.19 11.65 2.95
CA VAL A 13 10.28 11.87 1.84
C VAL A 13 9.14 12.81 2.23
N ALA A 14 8.79 13.72 1.32
CA ALA A 14 7.71 14.66 1.54
C ALA A 14 6.94 14.93 0.24
N LEU A 15 5.63 15.16 0.39
CA LEU A 15 4.83 15.82 -0.64
C LEU A 15 5.33 17.25 -0.82
N VAL A 16 5.54 17.66 -2.06
CA VAL A 16 5.92 19.03 -2.39
C VAL A 16 4.84 19.67 -3.26
N ASP A 17 4.62 20.96 -3.05
CA ASP A 17 3.86 21.74 -4.01
C ASP A 17 4.62 21.73 -5.33
N ARG A 18 3.90 21.43 -6.41
CA ARG A 18 4.46 21.29 -7.75
C ARG A 18 5.40 22.46 -8.03
N SER A 19 6.70 22.18 -7.97
CA SER A 19 7.69 23.20 -8.28
C SER A 19 7.49 23.53 -9.76
N GLY A 20 7.55 24.80 -10.17
CA GLY A 20 7.25 25.17 -11.56
C GLY A 20 8.16 24.54 -12.64
N GLY A 21 9.11 23.68 -12.24
CA GLY A 21 9.97 22.88 -13.11
C GLY A 21 9.42 21.49 -13.42
N ALA A 22 10.14 20.74 -14.25
CA ALA A 22 9.85 19.32 -14.47
C ALA A 22 10.49 18.49 -13.36
N ALA A 23 9.74 17.54 -12.79
CA ALA A 23 10.28 16.56 -11.86
C ALA A 23 11.31 15.66 -12.57
N ASP A 24 12.27 15.14 -11.80
CA ASP A 24 13.33 14.27 -12.32
C ASP A 24 12.76 12.94 -12.87
N HIS A 25 11.70 12.45 -12.23
CA HIS A 25 11.00 11.22 -12.62
C HIS A 25 9.48 11.41 -12.73
N SER A 26 8.83 10.56 -13.53
CA SER A 26 7.39 10.60 -13.75
C SER A 26 6.84 9.19 -13.93
N PHE A 27 5.84 8.85 -13.13
CA PHE A 27 5.17 7.56 -13.13
C PHE A 27 3.68 7.77 -13.32
N ALA A 28 3.10 7.05 -14.28
CA ALA A 28 1.67 7.10 -14.55
C ALA A 28 1.12 5.67 -14.58
N ALA A 29 0.13 5.40 -13.74
CA ALA A 29 -0.59 4.14 -13.78
C ALA A 29 -1.52 4.07 -15.01
N PRO A 30 -1.92 2.86 -15.45
CA PRO A 30 -2.90 2.71 -16.51
C PRO A 30 -4.18 3.50 -16.20
N GLY A 31 -4.62 4.36 -17.13
CA GLY A 31 -5.80 5.20 -16.94
C GLY A 31 -5.57 6.47 -16.10
N ALA A 32 -4.32 6.84 -15.83
CA ALA A 32 -3.99 8.06 -15.10
C ALA A 32 -4.57 9.33 -15.76
N GLY A 33 -5.13 10.20 -14.92
CA GLY A 33 -5.62 11.52 -15.33
C GLY A 33 -4.53 12.59 -15.31
N ALA A 34 -4.94 13.86 -15.44
CA ALA A 34 -4.00 15.00 -15.40
C ALA A 34 -3.49 15.35 -13.99
N ARG A 35 -4.11 14.78 -12.95
CA ARG A 35 -3.72 14.98 -11.54
C ARG A 35 -2.62 13.99 -11.15
N ALA A 36 -1.65 14.51 -10.41
CA ALA A 36 -0.53 13.75 -9.87
C ALA A 36 -0.08 14.37 -8.55
N VAL A 37 0.53 13.58 -7.68
CA VAL A 37 1.30 14.08 -6.53
C VAL A 37 2.76 14.21 -6.92
N GLU A 38 3.42 15.25 -6.43
CA GLU A 38 4.86 15.43 -6.56
C GLU A 38 5.52 15.18 -5.21
N LEU A 39 6.63 14.44 -5.22
CA LEU A 39 7.41 14.11 -4.05
C LEU A 39 8.82 14.66 -4.21
N ALA A 40 9.42 15.09 -3.10
CA ALA A 40 10.87 15.18 -2.95
C ALA A 40 11.35 14.03 -2.06
N VAL A 41 12.39 13.33 -2.50
CA VAL A 41 12.97 12.18 -1.82
C VAL A 41 14.45 12.46 -1.57
N GLU A 42 14.87 12.27 -0.33
CA GLU A 42 16.23 12.48 0.15
C GLU A 42 16.80 11.17 0.70
N PRO A 43 17.34 10.28 -0.15
CA PRO A 43 18.04 9.10 0.32
C PRO A 43 19.27 9.49 1.15
N TRP A 44 19.49 8.83 2.30
CA TRP A 44 20.65 9.14 3.15
C TRP A 44 22.00 8.81 2.49
N SER A 45 21.99 7.93 1.50
CA SER A 45 23.17 7.44 0.78
C SER A 45 23.15 7.77 -0.73
N GLY A 46 22.39 8.78 -1.16
CA GLY A 46 22.23 9.12 -2.57
C GLY A 46 21.90 10.60 -2.83
N PRO A 47 21.76 10.99 -4.10
CA PRO A 47 21.29 12.33 -4.44
C PRO A 47 19.80 12.48 -4.15
N THR A 48 19.40 13.68 -3.72
CA THR A 48 18.00 14.10 -3.68
C THR A 48 17.40 14.13 -5.08
N TRP A 49 16.15 13.70 -5.21
CA TRP A 49 15.41 13.75 -6.47
C TRP A 49 13.92 14.01 -6.22
N THR A 50 13.23 14.37 -7.31
CA THR A 50 11.80 14.61 -7.34
C THR A 50 11.08 13.65 -8.27
N ALA A 51 9.86 13.27 -7.94
CA ALA A 51 9.03 12.47 -8.84
C ALA A 51 7.57 12.84 -8.78
N VAL A 52 6.89 12.69 -9.93
CA VAL A 52 5.43 12.79 -10.00
C VAL A 52 4.80 11.40 -10.15
N PHE A 53 3.72 11.16 -9.40
CA PHE A 53 2.94 9.93 -9.47
C PHE A 53 1.50 10.26 -9.85
N ALA A 54 1.06 9.75 -11.00
CA ALA A 54 -0.26 9.97 -11.56
C ALA A 54 -1.10 8.69 -11.49
N ALA A 55 -2.26 8.78 -10.85
CA ALA A 55 -3.23 7.70 -10.72
C ALA A 55 -4.53 8.02 -11.49
N PRO A 56 -5.37 7.00 -11.76
CA PRO A 56 -6.74 7.20 -12.21
C PRO A 56 -7.55 8.08 -11.24
N GLU A 57 -8.74 8.52 -11.66
CA GLU A 57 -9.63 9.21 -10.73
C GLU A 57 -10.00 8.30 -9.55
N PRO A 58 -10.05 8.85 -8.33
CA PRO A 58 -10.14 8.04 -7.12
C PRO A 58 -11.51 7.35 -7.03
N GLY A 59 -11.50 6.12 -6.51
CA GLY A 59 -12.69 5.55 -5.91
C GLY A 59 -13.05 6.26 -4.59
N VAL A 60 -14.28 6.07 -4.11
CA VAL A 60 -14.71 6.59 -2.80
C VAL A 60 -13.76 6.06 -1.71
N ARG A 61 -13.25 6.93 -0.84
CA ARG A 61 -12.35 6.62 0.30
C ARG A 61 -10.97 6.03 -0.06
N ALA A 62 -10.46 6.32 -1.26
CA ALA A 62 -9.12 5.90 -1.64
C ALA A 62 -8.03 6.55 -0.77
N LEU A 63 -7.01 5.78 -0.40
CA LEU A 63 -5.87 6.22 0.39
C LEU A 63 -4.90 7.05 -0.48
N THR A 64 -4.36 8.14 0.08
CA THR A 64 -3.11 8.75 -0.38
C THR A 64 -2.13 8.75 0.79
N ALA A 65 -0.98 8.11 0.62
CA ALA A 65 0.01 7.91 1.68
C ALA A 65 1.41 7.66 1.13
N LEU A 66 2.42 7.96 1.97
CA LEU A 66 3.81 7.60 1.76
C LEU A 66 4.17 6.61 2.85
N LEU A 67 4.60 5.41 2.47
CA LEU A 67 4.80 4.29 3.38
C LEU A 67 6.19 3.71 3.14
N GLY A 68 6.92 3.43 4.21
CA GLY A 68 8.11 2.59 4.13
C GLY A 68 7.72 1.17 3.72
N THR A 69 8.70 0.39 3.26
CA THR A 69 8.52 -1.05 3.04
C THR A 69 9.53 -1.82 3.91
N PRO A 70 9.48 -3.16 3.93
CA PRO A 70 10.51 -3.95 4.62
C PRO A 70 11.93 -3.69 4.12
N SER A 71 12.09 -3.19 2.89
CA SER A 71 13.39 -2.68 2.44
C SER A 71 13.63 -1.29 3.04
N PRO A 72 14.78 -1.02 3.70
CA PRO A 72 15.09 0.30 4.24
C PRO A 72 15.14 1.41 3.19
N THR A 73 15.42 1.08 1.92
CA THR A 73 15.40 1.99 0.78
C THR A 73 14.10 1.90 -0.03
N GLY A 74 13.17 1.05 0.38
CA GLY A 74 11.90 0.86 -0.31
C GLY A 74 10.87 1.91 0.10
N LEU A 75 10.23 2.50 -0.90
CA LEU A 75 9.13 3.43 -0.73
C LEU A 75 7.89 2.89 -1.44
N CYS A 76 6.76 2.85 -0.74
CA CYS A 76 5.44 2.69 -1.32
C CYS A 76 4.71 4.04 -1.34
N VAL A 77 4.44 4.53 -2.54
CA VAL A 77 3.60 5.70 -2.77
C VAL A 77 2.20 5.22 -3.11
N VAL A 78 1.25 5.46 -2.23
CA VAL A 78 -0.16 5.26 -2.55
C VAL A 78 -0.72 6.61 -2.97
N GLU A 79 -1.14 6.71 -4.23
CA GLU A 79 -1.80 7.90 -4.76
C GLU A 79 -3.20 7.52 -5.22
N ARG A 80 -4.22 8.08 -4.53
CA ARG A 80 -5.64 7.85 -4.84
C ARG A 80 -5.99 6.37 -4.99
N GLY A 81 -5.44 5.56 -4.07
CA GLY A 81 -5.65 4.11 -4.00
C GLY A 81 -4.83 3.29 -5.00
N THR A 82 -3.98 3.92 -5.81
CA THR A 82 -3.00 3.22 -6.64
C THR A 82 -1.67 3.18 -5.93
N ALA A 83 -1.13 1.98 -5.68
CA ALA A 83 0.16 1.81 -5.05
C ALA A 83 1.28 1.70 -6.09
N PHE A 84 2.32 2.49 -5.91
CA PHE A 84 3.60 2.39 -6.61
C PHE A 84 4.65 1.96 -5.59
N VAL A 85 5.53 1.03 -5.96
CA VAL A 85 6.63 0.57 -5.11
C VAL A 85 7.93 0.60 -5.91
N GLY A 86 9.00 1.06 -5.26
CA GLY A 86 10.34 1.08 -5.82
C GLY A 86 11.41 1.32 -4.75
N ASP A 87 12.67 1.26 -5.19
CA ASP A 87 13.85 1.59 -4.39
C ASP A 87 14.21 3.07 -4.63
N VAL A 88 14.41 3.84 -3.56
CA VAL A 88 14.75 5.26 -3.66
C VAL A 88 16.17 5.53 -4.19
N LEU A 89 17.05 4.52 -4.16
CA LEU A 89 18.37 4.56 -4.78
C LEU A 89 18.33 4.22 -6.27
N GLU A 90 17.25 3.59 -6.74
CA GLU A 90 16.99 3.29 -8.15
C GLU A 90 15.67 3.95 -8.60
N PRO A 91 15.59 5.30 -8.60
CA PRO A 91 14.32 6.01 -8.70
C PRO A 91 13.54 5.76 -9.99
N ALA A 92 14.19 5.38 -11.09
CA ALA A 92 13.51 5.02 -12.33
C ALA A 92 12.76 3.67 -12.27
N GLY A 93 12.98 2.86 -11.22
CA GLY A 93 12.48 1.49 -11.08
C GLY A 93 11.10 1.34 -10.45
N PHE A 94 10.40 2.45 -10.12
CA PHE A 94 9.08 2.36 -9.49
C PHE A 94 8.05 1.69 -10.42
N SER A 95 7.24 0.81 -9.84
CA SER A 95 6.23 0.03 -10.55
C SER A 95 4.89 0.01 -9.81
N VAL A 96 3.80 -0.16 -10.55
CA VAL A 96 2.45 -0.26 -9.97
C VAL A 96 2.25 -1.64 -9.35
N ILE A 97 1.75 -1.67 -8.12
CA ILE A 97 1.30 -2.90 -7.46
C ILE A 97 -0.18 -3.13 -7.79
N GLU A 98 -0.43 -4.17 -8.59
CA GLU A 98 -1.80 -4.58 -8.92
C GLU A 98 -2.52 -5.14 -7.68
N THR A 99 -3.64 -4.51 -7.35
CA THR A 99 -4.58 -4.88 -6.29
C THR A 99 -5.96 -5.14 -6.91
N ARG A 100 -6.89 -5.79 -6.20
CA ARG A 100 -8.24 -6.09 -6.72
C ARG A 100 -9.20 -4.89 -6.72
N GLY A 101 -8.72 -3.72 -6.33
CA GLY A 101 -9.50 -2.49 -6.19
C GLY A 101 -8.64 -1.38 -5.60
N PRO A 102 -9.17 -0.16 -5.45
CA PRO A 102 -8.41 0.94 -4.87
C PRO A 102 -7.99 0.59 -3.43
N VAL A 103 -6.75 0.90 -3.10
CA VAL A 103 -6.24 0.84 -1.72
C VAL A 103 -6.97 1.90 -0.88
N VAL A 104 -7.56 1.48 0.23
CA VAL A 104 -8.33 2.31 1.17
C VAL A 104 -7.69 2.35 2.56
N GLY A 105 -6.72 1.47 2.82
CA GLY A 105 -5.96 1.41 4.05
C GLY A 105 -4.64 0.68 3.85
N ALA A 106 -3.74 0.80 4.82
CA ALA A 106 -2.47 0.09 4.82
C ALA A 106 -2.05 -0.21 6.26
N GLU A 107 -1.34 -1.33 6.45
CA GLU A 107 -0.75 -1.72 7.73
C GLU A 107 0.74 -2.07 7.52
N GLN A 108 1.62 -1.46 8.31
CA GLN A 108 3.04 -1.80 8.36
C GLN A 108 3.24 -2.82 9.47
N LEU A 109 3.82 -3.98 9.15
CA LEU A 109 4.12 -5.04 10.11
C LEU A 109 5.63 -5.34 10.08
N PRO A 110 6.48 -4.53 10.75
CA PRO A 110 7.93 -4.72 10.75
C PRO A 110 8.40 -6.08 11.25
N ALA A 111 7.73 -6.62 12.28
CA ALA A 111 8.07 -7.93 12.84
C ALA A 111 7.85 -9.09 11.86
N ASP A 112 6.89 -8.94 10.93
CA ASP A 112 6.55 -9.93 9.90
C ASP A 112 7.16 -9.59 8.53
N GLU A 113 7.95 -8.51 8.45
CA GLU A 113 8.59 -8.01 7.23
C GLU A 113 7.60 -7.86 6.06
N VAL A 114 6.42 -7.28 6.33
CA VAL A 114 5.38 -7.10 5.31
C VAL A 114 4.62 -5.77 5.44
N LEU A 115 4.46 -5.08 4.32
CA LEU A 115 3.49 -3.99 4.16
C LEU A 115 2.21 -4.57 3.56
N LEU A 116 1.07 -4.34 4.22
CA LEU A 116 -0.24 -4.75 3.73
C LEU A 116 -0.97 -3.56 3.12
N LEU A 117 -1.47 -3.74 1.90
CA LEU A 117 -2.33 -2.82 1.18
C LEU A 117 -3.75 -3.36 1.19
N LEU A 118 -4.67 -2.62 1.80
CA LEU A 118 -6.05 -3.05 2.01
C LEU A 118 -6.93 -2.40 0.96
N THR A 119 -7.66 -3.24 0.24
CA THR A 119 -8.83 -2.81 -0.54
C THR A 119 -10.10 -3.13 0.27
N PRO A 120 -11.29 -2.67 -0.13
CA PRO A 120 -12.52 -3.07 0.55
C PRO A 120 -12.80 -4.58 0.54
N TRP A 121 -12.10 -5.36 -0.30
CA TRP A 121 -12.46 -6.75 -0.58
C TRP A 121 -11.33 -7.76 -0.43
N SER A 122 -10.08 -7.32 -0.50
CA SER A 122 -8.90 -8.18 -0.44
C SER A 122 -7.70 -7.42 0.11
N ILE A 123 -6.67 -8.16 0.50
CA ILE A 123 -5.42 -7.63 1.03
C ILE A 123 -4.28 -8.04 0.08
N THR A 124 -3.34 -7.14 -0.16
CA THR A 124 -2.13 -7.40 -0.94
C THR A 124 -0.91 -7.16 -0.05
N ALA A 125 -0.01 -8.14 0.01
CA ALA A 125 1.26 -8.02 0.72
C ALA A 125 2.37 -7.55 -0.21
N VAL A 126 3.19 -6.63 0.31
CA VAL A 126 4.42 -6.13 -0.28
C VAL A 126 5.57 -6.47 0.66
N ASP A 127 6.61 -7.13 0.14
CA ASP A 127 7.86 -7.39 0.83
C ASP A 127 9.03 -6.67 0.13
N GLN A 128 10.27 -6.95 0.54
CA GLN A 128 11.48 -6.37 -0.04
C GLN A 128 11.63 -6.59 -1.56
N SER A 129 10.95 -7.59 -2.13
CA SER A 129 10.97 -7.92 -3.56
C SER A 129 9.80 -7.32 -4.36
N GLY A 130 8.92 -6.55 -3.71
CA GLY A 130 7.69 -6.02 -4.30
C GLY A 130 6.45 -6.82 -3.86
N ARG A 131 5.51 -7.08 -4.78
CA ARG A 131 4.27 -7.82 -4.43
C ARG A 131 4.59 -9.27 -4.07
N ARG A 132 4.34 -9.64 -2.81
CA ARG A 132 4.48 -11.01 -2.31
C ARG A 132 3.28 -11.89 -2.68
N TRP A 133 2.07 -11.44 -2.34
CA TRP A 133 0.82 -12.13 -2.65
C TRP A 133 -0.36 -11.16 -2.64
N THR A 134 -1.47 -11.58 -3.25
CA THR A 134 -2.78 -10.94 -3.08
C THR A 134 -3.76 -12.01 -2.65
N SER A 135 -4.50 -11.76 -1.57
CA SER A 135 -5.47 -12.71 -1.04
C SER A 135 -6.60 -12.96 -2.04
N GLU A 136 -7.38 -14.01 -1.78
CA GLU A 136 -8.71 -14.10 -2.36
C GLU A 136 -9.63 -12.97 -1.85
N ARG A 137 -10.85 -12.94 -2.36
CA ARG A 137 -11.85 -11.96 -1.92
C ARG A 137 -12.35 -12.40 -0.53
N ILE A 138 -12.28 -11.50 0.43
CA ILE A 138 -12.60 -11.72 1.85
C ILE A 138 -13.98 -11.13 2.20
N ALA A 139 -14.39 -10.05 1.55
CA ALA A 139 -15.60 -9.28 1.87
C ALA A 139 -16.38 -8.83 0.63
N THR A 140 -17.63 -8.42 0.84
CA THR A 140 -18.48 -7.82 -0.19
C THR A 140 -18.44 -6.29 -0.16
N ASP A 141 -18.57 -5.72 1.03
CA ASP A 141 -18.78 -4.29 1.29
C ASP A 141 -17.56 -3.65 1.95
N GLY A 142 -16.85 -4.36 2.81
CA GLY A 142 -15.68 -3.81 3.48
C GLY A 142 -14.94 -4.76 4.42
N LEU A 143 -13.74 -4.34 4.83
CA LEU A 143 -12.90 -5.05 5.79
C LEU A 143 -12.59 -4.14 6.97
N ARG A 144 -12.62 -4.71 8.18
CA ARG A 144 -12.04 -4.11 9.39
C ARG A 144 -10.94 -5.03 9.90
N ILE A 145 -9.77 -4.46 10.20
CA ILE A 145 -8.67 -5.18 10.85
C ILE A 145 -8.74 -4.95 12.34
N ASP A 146 -8.59 -6.04 13.10
CA ASP A 146 -8.73 -6.02 14.55
C ASP A 146 -7.36 -6.19 15.21
N GLU A 147 -6.56 -7.14 14.71
CA GLU A 147 -5.23 -7.44 15.20
C GLU A 147 -4.35 -8.09 14.12
N ALA A 148 -3.04 -7.93 14.26
CA ALA A 148 -2.04 -8.62 13.48
C ALA A 148 -0.86 -9.01 14.38
N GLY A 149 -0.36 -10.23 14.22
CA GLY A 149 0.74 -10.78 15.01
C GLY A 149 0.81 -12.31 14.90
N ASP A 150 1.92 -12.88 15.35
CA ASP A 150 2.18 -14.33 15.35
C ASP A 150 1.97 -14.99 13.97
N GLY A 151 2.28 -14.28 12.88
CA GLY A 151 2.10 -14.76 11.50
C GLY A 151 0.67 -14.70 10.97
N TRP A 152 -0.27 -14.09 11.69
CA TRP A 152 -1.67 -13.95 11.31
C TRP A 152 -2.18 -12.51 11.39
N LEU A 153 -3.09 -12.17 10.50
CA LEU A 153 -3.93 -10.99 10.60
C LEU A 153 -5.37 -11.43 10.79
N ARG A 154 -6.09 -10.79 11.71
CA ARG A 154 -7.48 -11.11 12.04
C ARG A 154 -8.35 -9.87 11.93
N GLY A 155 -9.59 -10.07 11.53
CA GLY A 155 -10.51 -8.98 11.32
C GLY A 155 -11.92 -9.46 11.04
N VAL A 156 -12.76 -8.52 10.60
CA VAL A 156 -14.16 -8.76 10.28
C VAL A 156 -14.44 -8.31 8.84
N ALA A 157 -15.01 -9.21 8.05
CA ALA A 157 -15.60 -8.93 6.76
C ALA A 157 -17.02 -8.39 6.94
N ASP A 158 -17.38 -7.42 6.11
CA ASP A 158 -18.70 -6.79 6.05
C ASP A 158 -19.17 -6.30 7.44
N PRO A 159 -18.34 -5.51 8.17
CA PRO A 159 -18.57 -5.17 9.58
C PRO A 159 -19.85 -4.35 9.84
N ASP A 160 -20.30 -3.60 8.83
CA ASP A 160 -21.52 -2.77 8.88
C ASP A 160 -22.72 -3.49 8.24
N GLY A 161 -22.55 -4.73 7.78
CA GLY A 161 -23.60 -5.54 7.15
C GLY A 161 -24.47 -6.30 8.15
N ASP A 162 -25.52 -6.96 7.64
CA ASP A 162 -26.44 -7.75 8.47
C ASP A 162 -25.79 -9.02 9.06
N GLU A 163 -24.77 -9.56 8.39
CA GLU A 163 -24.02 -10.74 8.83
C GLU A 163 -22.49 -10.50 8.76
N PRO A 164 -21.90 -9.77 9.73
CA PRO A 164 -20.46 -9.62 9.83
C PRO A 164 -19.78 -10.99 10.05
N ARG A 165 -18.66 -11.24 9.39
CA ARG A 165 -17.95 -12.52 9.46
C ARG A 165 -16.50 -12.35 9.82
N ASP A 166 -16.07 -13.03 10.87
CA ASP A 166 -14.65 -13.07 11.22
C ASP A 166 -13.84 -13.72 10.11
N PHE A 167 -12.63 -13.20 9.89
CA PHE A 167 -11.64 -13.82 9.05
C PHE A 167 -10.26 -13.81 9.73
N ALA A 168 -9.44 -14.77 9.34
CA ALA A 168 -8.02 -14.81 9.63
C ALA A 168 -7.26 -14.98 8.32
N LEU A 169 -6.14 -14.28 8.18
CA LEU A 169 -5.24 -14.32 7.03
C LEU A 169 -3.85 -14.72 7.49
N HIS A 170 -3.25 -15.72 6.84
CA HIS A 170 -1.88 -16.12 7.13
C HIS A 170 -0.89 -15.20 6.41
N LEU A 171 -0.10 -14.43 7.15
CA LEU A 171 0.73 -13.34 6.61
C LEU A 171 1.78 -13.82 5.61
N ALA A 172 2.29 -15.04 5.78
CA ALA A 172 3.33 -15.55 4.88
C ALA A 172 2.81 -16.00 3.51
N THR A 173 1.53 -16.38 3.41
CA THR A 173 0.96 -17.05 2.23
C THR A 173 -0.22 -16.30 1.61
N GLY A 174 -0.88 -15.42 2.37
CA GLY A 174 -2.13 -14.76 1.94
C GLY A 174 -3.36 -15.67 1.97
N GLU A 175 -3.23 -16.88 2.55
CA GLU A 175 -4.35 -17.81 2.71
C GLU A 175 -5.35 -17.25 3.72
N VAL A 176 -6.65 -17.34 3.38
CA VAL A 176 -7.74 -16.79 4.19
C VAL A 176 -8.59 -17.92 4.74
N VAL A 177 -8.95 -17.80 6.02
CA VAL A 177 -9.92 -18.66 6.70
C VAL A 177 -11.06 -17.78 7.21
N GLY A 178 -12.30 -18.13 6.88
CA GLY A 178 -13.48 -17.34 7.24
C GLY A 178 -13.82 -16.29 6.18
N GLY A 179 -14.40 -15.16 6.61
CA GLY A 179 -14.89 -14.10 5.73
C GLY A 179 -16.12 -14.49 4.91
N THR A 180 -16.43 -13.65 3.92
CA THR A 180 -17.53 -13.86 2.98
C THR A 180 -17.03 -14.63 1.77
N ARG A 181 -17.31 -15.94 1.73
CA ARG A 181 -17.07 -16.74 0.53
C ARG A 181 -18.10 -16.35 -0.53
N ILE A 182 -17.63 -15.72 -1.60
CA ILE A 182 -18.42 -15.53 -2.81
C ILE A 182 -17.98 -16.63 -3.78
N ALA A 183 -18.88 -17.59 -4.03
CA ALA A 183 -18.69 -18.64 -5.03
C ALA A 183 -18.81 -18.08 -6.46
#